data_AF-A0A7X1ICK1-F1
#
_entry.id   AF-A0A7X1ICK1-F1
#
_cell.length_a   1.000
_cell.length_b   1.000
_cell.length_c   1.000
_cell.angle_alpha   90.00
_cell.angle_beta   90.00
_cell.angle_gamma   90.00
#
_symmetry.space_group_name_H-M   'P 1'
#
loop_
_entity.id
_entity.type
_entity.pdbx_description
1 polymer ?
#
loop_
_entity_poly.entity_id
_entity_poly.type
_entity_poly.pdbx_seq_one_letter_code
_entity_poly.pdbx_strand_id
1 'polypeptide(L)' 'MYVWIWRHLPGNAWVKALISVVLVLAVVYVLFQYVFPWAEPLLPFNDVTVNDSLPTPATEWR' A
#
# COMPACT_ATOMS: atom_id res chain seq x y z
N MET A 1 16.63 2.22 -39.71
CA MET A 1 15.65 1.21 -39.25
C MET A 1 15.46 1.14 -37.72
N TYR A 2 15.83 2.19 -36.96
CA TYR A 2 15.35 2.38 -35.56
C TYR A 2 14.73 3.77 -35.33
N VAL A 3 14.76 4.66 -36.33
CA VAL A 3 14.36 6.07 -36.22
C VAL A 3 12.84 6.29 -36.38
N TRP A 4 12.12 5.30 -36.92
CA TRP A 4 10.68 5.43 -37.21
C TRP A 4 9.81 5.30 -35.96
N ILE A 5 10.21 4.46 -34.98
CA ILE A 5 9.47 4.28 -33.72
C ILE A 5 9.63 5.48 -32.76
N TRP A 6 10.73 6.22 -32.87
CA TRP A 6 11.01 7.41 -32.05
C TRP A 6 10.26 8.66 -32.51
N ARG A 7 9.63 8.62 -33.68
CA ARG A 7 8.95 9.77 -34.30
C ARG A 7 7.43 9.85 -34.04
N HIS A 8 6.83 8.84 -33.42
CA HIS A 8 5.37 8.76 -33.22
C HIS A 8 4.87 9.19 -31.84
N LEU A 9 5.78 9.52 -30.93
CA LEU A 9 5.41 9.91 -29.59
C LEU A 9 5.73 11.41 -29.36
N PRO A 10 4.74 12.26 -29.07
CA PRO A 10 5.01 13.63 -28.66
C PRO A 10 5.70 13.60 -27.28
N GLY A 11 6.94 14.09 -27.23
CA GLY A 11 7.73 14.20 -26.01
C GLY A 11 8.84 13.14 -25.84
N ASN A 12 9.97 13.61 -25.30
CA ASN A 12 11.20 12.85 -25.03
C ASN A 12 10.90 11.54 -24.27
N ALA A 13 11.64 10.45 -24.49
CA ALA A 13 11.41 9.17 -23.79
C ALA A 13 11.33 9.33 -22.25
N TRP A 14 12.08 10.29 -21.72
CA TRP A 14 12.04 10.76 -20.33
C TRP A 14 10.67 11.25 -19.87
N VAL A 15 9.92 11.98 -20.69
CA VAL A 15 8.59 12.50 -20.34
C VAL A 15 7.58 11.36 -20.19
N LYS A 16 7.65 10.37 -21.08
CA LYS A 16 6.83 9.15 -20.98
C LYS A 16 7.18 8.31 -19.76
N ALA A 17 8.47 8.14 -19.48
CA ALA A 17 8.93 7.46 -18.28
C ALA A 17 8.41 8.19 -17.02
N LEU A 18 8.51 9.52 -16.98
CA LEU A 18 8.02 10.34 -15.88
C LEU A 18 6.50 10.18 -15.69
N ILE A 19 5.72 10.28 -16.77
CA ILE A 19 4.26 10.12 -16.71
C ILE A 19 3.87 8.72 -16.22
N SER A 20 4.55 7.68 -16.71
CA SER A 20 4.31 6.30 -16.26
C SER A 20 4.59 6.13 -14.77
N VAL A 21 5.72 6.67 -14.30
CA VAL A 21 6.09 6.65 -12.87
C VAL A 21 5.06 7.40 -12.03
N VAL A 22 4.62 8.59 -12.47
CA VAL A 22 3.58 9.36 -11.79
C VAL A 22 2.26 8.59 -11.73
N LEU A 23 1.89 7.88 -12.80
CA LEU A 23 0.67 7.10 -12.86
C LEU A 23 0.71 5.90 -11.90
N VAL A 24 1.86 5.21 -11.81
CA VAL A 24 2.07 4.15 -10.82
C VAL A 24 1.99 4.70 -9.40
N LEU A 25 2.65 5.84 -9.12
CA LEU A 25 2.58 6.48 -7.81
C LEU A 25 1.16 6.91 -7.45
N ALA A 26 0.39 7.41 -8.41
CA ALA A 26 -1.01 7.78 -8.21
C ALA A 26 -1.86 6.55 -7.85
N VAL A 27 -1.65 5.41 -8.53
CA VAL A 27 -2.35 4.16 -8.20
C VAL A 27 -1.98 3.69 -6.80
N VAL A 28 -0.69 3.68 -6.45
CA VAL A 28 -0.23 3.30 -5.10
C VAL A 28 -0.85 4.23 -4.05
N TYR A 29 -0.85 5.53 -4.29
CA TYR A 29 -1.47 6.50 -3.38
C TYR A 29 -2.96 6.23 -3.15
N VAL A 30 -3.72 5.97 -4.22
CA VAL A 30 -5.14 5.63 -4.11
C VAL A 30 -5.33 4.30 -3.37
N LEU A 31 -4.49 3.29 -3.63
CA LEU A 31 -4.54 2.01 -2.91
C LEU A 31 -4.33 2.20 -1.40
N PHE A 32 -3.34 3.01 -1.01
CA PHE A 32 -3.07 3.28 0.39
C PHE A 32 -4.13 4.16 1.07
N GLN A 33 -4.70 5.14 0.37
CA GLN A 33 -5.69 6.05 0.96
C GLN A 33 -7.11 5.49 0.98
N TYR A 34 -7.47 4.59 0.06
CA TYR A 34 -8.83 4.07 -0.06
C TYR A 34 -8.92 2.56 0.17
N VAL A 35 -8.04 1.77 -0.45
CA VAL A 35 -8.12 0.30 -0.37
C VAL A 35 -7.67 -0.19 0.99
N PHE A 36 -6.60 0.37 1.56
CA PHE A 36 -6.13 0.00 2.89
C PHE A 36 -7.17 0.25 3.99
N PRO A 37 -7.80 1.45 4.12
CA PRO A 37 -8.85 1.66 5.11
C PRO A 37 -10.06 0.73 4.95
N TRP A 38 -10.36 0.32 3.71
CA TRP A 38 -11.40 -0.67 3.46
C TRP A 38 -10.95 -2.11 3.76
N ALA A 39 -9.67 -2.42 3.58
CA ALA A 39 -9.10 -3.74 3.83
C ALA A 39 -8.70 -3.98 5.29
N GLU A 40 -8.39 -2.93 6.06
CA GLU A 40 -8.05 -2.99 7.49
C GLU A 40 -8.99 -3.87 8.32
N PRO A 41 -10.33 -3.78 8.18
CA PRO A 41 -11.26 -4.63 8.93
C PRO A 41 -11.27 -6.09 8.50
N LEU A 42 -10.77 -6.41 7.30
CA LEU A 42 -10.72 -7.77 6.75
C LEU A 42 -9.42 -8.49 7.11
N LEU A 43 -8.42 -7.76 7.61
CA LEU A 43 -7.13 -8.34 7.98
C LEU A 43 -7.22 -8.97 9.38
N PRO A 44 -7.08 -10.31 9.51
CA PRO A 44 -7.21 -11.04 10.78
C PRO A 44 -6.04 -10.80 11.75
N PHE A 45 -5.17 -9.83 11.46
CA PHE A 45 -3.99 -9.47 12.27
C PHE A 45 -4.17 -8.16 13.05
N ASN A 46 -5.26 -7.42 12.84
CA ASN A 46 -5.54 -6.18 13.56
C ASN A 46 -6.15 -6.39 14.96
N ASP A 47 -6.53 -7.63 15.31
CA ASP A 47 -6.81 -8.03 16.68
C ASP A 47 -5.49 -8.19 17.45
N VAL A 48 -4.93 -7.08 17.92
CA VAL A 48 -3.82 -7.10 18.87
C VAL A 48 -4.36 -7.65 20.19
N THR A 49 -4.08 -8.93 20.47
CA THR A 49 -4.42 -9.61 21.72
C THR A 49 -3.61 -9.04 22.89
N VAL A 50 -3.96 -7.84 23.38
CA VAL A 50 -3.36 -7.21 24.58
C VAL A 50 -3.98 -7.74 25.88
N ASN A 51 -4.61 -8.93 25.87
CA ASN A 51 -5.30 -9.47 27.06
C ASN A 51 -4.77 -10.82 27.57
N ASP A 52 -3.71 -11.38 26.98
CA ASP A 52 -3.18 -12.70 27.37
C ASP A 52 -2.08 -12.66 28.44
N SER A 53 -1.69 -11.47 28.93
CA SER A 53 -0.55 -11.33 29.85
C SER A 53 -0.88 -10.75 31.22
N LEU A 54 -2.16 -10.64 31.59
CA LEU A 54 -2.50 -10.51 33.01
C LEU A 54 -2.51 -11.92 33.59
N PRO A 55 -1.54 -12.28 34.47
CA PRO A 55 -1.75 -13.43 35.33
C PRO A 55 -3.02 -13.11 36.10
N THR A 56 -4.06 -13.91 35.95
CA THR A 56 -5.16 -13.94 36.92
C THR A 56 -4.50 -13.94 38.29
N PRO A 57 -4.67 -12.89 39.13
CA PRO A 57 -4.12 -12.95 40.47
C PRO A 57 -4.80 -14.16 41.09
N ALA A 58 -3.99 -15.20 41.31
CA ALA A 58 -4.42 -16.39 42.00
C ALA A 58 -5.13 -15.88 43.24
N THR A 59 -6.32 -16.42 43.46
CA THR A 59 -7.19 -16.10 44.58
C THR A 59 -6.52 -16.59 45.88
N GLU A 60 -5.37 -16.03 46.22
CA GLU A 60 -4.43 -16.47 47.27
C GLU A 60 -4.37 -15.50 48.46
N TRP A 61 -5.31 -14.56 48.55
CA TRP A 61 -5.53 -13.74 49.75
C TRP A 61 -6.58 -14.37 50.67
N ARG A 62 -6.46 -15.68 50.95
CA ARG A 62 -7.19 -16.35 52.03
C ARG A 62 -6.33 -17.40 52.71
#